data_AF-A0A925Z192-F1
#
_entry.id   AF-A0A925Z192-F1
#
_cell.length_a   1.000
_cell.length_b   1.000
_cell.length_c   1.000
_cell.angle_alpha   90.00
_cell.angle_beta   90.00
_cell.angle_gamma   90.00
#
_symmetry.space_group_name_H-M   'P 1'
#
loop_
_entity.id
_entity.type
_entity.pdbx_description
1 polymer ?
#
loop_
_entity_poly.entity_id
_entity_poly.type
_entity_poly.pdbx_seq_one_letter_code
_entity_poly.pdbx_strand_id
1 'polypeptide(L)'
;MNYQQTLEYLYEHLPMYHRIGAAAYKKDLTNISKLVSILDHPEEKFHCIHVAGTNGKGSVSNMLASVLYEAGYKTGLYTSPHLIDCRERIRVNGKMCDEKFVVDFIERMKGHIEDIQPSFFEITVAMAFDYFVKEEIDIAVVEVGLGGRLDSTNIISPLLSIITNISYDHMHMLGNTLPEIAFEKAGIIKQNIPVVIGEYHSETFPVFLEKANSFSAPIYLAEENIDLEIEEHDAEKLIVNASYMQQLVYPNLQIGLKGNYQIKNTKTVLQAIEIL
;
A
#
# COMPACT_ATOMS: atom_id res chain seq x y z
N MET A 1 -4.50 26.02 -15.05
CA MET A 1 -4.14 24.94 -16.00
C MET A 1 -5.36 24.05 -16.16
N ASN A 2 -5.59 23.45 -17.33
CA ASN A 2 -6.57 22.36 -17.42
C ASN A 2 -5.95 21.04 -16.94
N TYR A 3 -6.75 19.97 -16.84
CA TYR A 3 -6.27 18.68 -16.35
C TYR A 3 -5.12 18.11 -17.18
N GLN A 4 -5.25 18.14 -18.51
CA GLN A 4 -4.23 17.65 -19.44
C GLN A 4 -2.89 18.39 -19.28
N GLN A 5 -2.93 19.72 -19.20
CA GLN A 5 -1.75 20.57 -18.93
C GLN A 5 -1.12 20.28 -17.57
N THR A 6 -1.95 19.92 -16.57
CA THR A 6 -1.48 19.55 -15.24
C THR A 6 -0.73 18.22 -15.27
N LEU A 7 -1.23 17.24 -16.02
CA LEU A 7 -0.53 15.97 -16.24
C LEU A 7 0.79 16.16 -17.00
N GLU A 8 0.79 16.97 -18.05
CA GLU A 8 2.00 17.32 -18.80
C GLU A 8 3.05 17.95 -17.89
N TYR A 9 2.66 18.94 -17.08
CA TYR A 9 3.54 19.55 -16.08
C TYR A 9 4.14 18.50 -15.14
N LEU A 10 3.31 17.64 -14.53
CA LEU A 10 3.76 16.58 -13.63
C LEU A 10 4.74 15.61 -14.28
N TYR A 11 4.49 15.21 -15.52
CA TYR A 11 5.29 14.22 -16.22
C TYR A 11 6.58 14.76 -16.81
N GLU A 12 6.61 16.05 -17.16
CA GLU A 12 7.81 16.71 -17.70
C GLU A 12 8.76 17.22 -16.60
N HIS A 13 8.21 17.70 -15.48
CA HIS A 13 8.99 18.40 -14.47
C HIS A 13 9.43 17.50 -13.31
N LEU A 14 8.77 16.37 -13.09
CA LEU A 14 9.06 15.50 -11.96
C LEU A 14 9.72 14.19 -12.39
N PRO A 15 10.76 13.74 -11.66
CA PRO A 15 11.38 12.45 -11.93
C PRO A 15 10.37 11.32 -11.72
N MET A 16 10.16 10.52 -12.77
CA MET A 16 9.28 9.34 -12.76
C MET A 16 10.08 8.05 -12.93
N TYR A 17 9.84 7.08 -12.05
CA TYR A 17 10.52 5.79 -12.08
C TYR A 17 10.41 5.07 -13.44
N HIS A 18 9.23 5.06 -14.08
CA HIS A 18 9.05 4.44 -15.40
C HIS A 18 9.88 5.10 -16.52
N ARG A 19 10.34 6.35 -16.34
CA ARG A 19 11.09 7.10 -17.35
C ARG A 19 12.60 7.09 -17.09
N ILE A 20 13.01 7.26 -15.82
CA ILE A 20 14.43 7.43 -15.47
C ILE A 20 14.96 6.37 -14.49
N GLY A 21 14.15 5.35 -14.18
CA GLY A 21 14.53 4.22 -13.35
C GLY A 21 14.96 4.62 -11.94
N ALA A 22 16.01 3.97 -11.44
CA ALA A 22 16.55 4.15 -10.09
C ALA A 22 16.92 5.61 -9.74
N ALA A 23 17.17 6.48 -10.73
CA ALA A 23 17.44 7.89 -10.50
C ALA A 23 16.23 8.66 -9.93
N ALA A 24 15.00 8.14 -10.10
CA ALA A 24 13.80 8.72 -9.48
C ALA A 24 13.65 8.34 -8.00
N TYR A 25 14.39 7.33 -7.53
CA TYR A 25 14.30 6.87 -6.15
C TYR A 25 15.26 7.65 -5.26
N LYS A 26 14.68 8.46 -4.37
CA LYS A 26 15.44 9.16 -3.34
C LYS A 26 15.61 8.25 -2.12
N LYS A 27 16.78 8.32 -1.49
CA LYS A 27 17.18 7.45 -0.37
C LYS A 27 16.87 8.08 1.00
N ASP A 28 15.91 8.98 1.07
CA ASP A 28 15.48 9.62 2.31
C ASP A 28 14.02 10.09 2.21
N LEU A 29 13.44 10.48 3.34
CA LEU A 29 12.05 10.95 3.45
C LEU A 29 11.96 12.48 3.51
N THR A 30 13.04 13.22 3.23
CA THR A 30 13.13 14.66 3.46
C THR A 30 12.10 15.44 2.67
N ASN A 31 11.94 15.09 1.39
CA ASN A 31 11.04 15.80 0.49
C ASN A 31 9.58 15.55 0.84
N ILE A 32 9.20 14.30 1.11
CA ILE A 32 7.83 14.01 1.53
C ILE A 32 7.52 14.66 2.88
N SER A 33 8.45 14.67 3.85
CA SER A 33 8.27 15.36 5.14
C SER A 33 8.04 16.87 4.97
N LYS A 34 8.74 17.53 4.03
CA LYS A 34 8.49 18.95 3.71
C LYS A 34 7.10 19.15 3.10
N LEU A 35 6.71 18.30 2.16
CA LEU A 35 5.40 18.40 1.49
C LEU A 35 4.26 18.28 2.50
N VAL A 36 4.30 17.27 3.38
CA VAL A 36 3.23 17.07 4.36
C VAL A 36 3.21 18.15 5.45
N SER A 37 4.36 18.69 5.83
CA SER A 37 4.42 19.84 6.75
C SER A 37 3.72 21.08 6.16
N ILE A 38 3.88 21.34 4.86
CA ILE A 38 3.15 22.42 4.15
C ILE A 38 1.64 22.16 4.14
N LEU A 39 1.24 20.89 4.06
CA LEU A 39 -0.16 20.46 4.07
C LEU A 39 -0.75 20.32 5.48
N ASP A 40 -0.03 20.78 6.51
CA ASP A 40 -0.44 20.66 7.91
C ASP A 40 -0.65 19.21 8.35
N HIS A 41 0.34 18.35 8.06
CA HIS A 41 0.43 16.95 8.52
C HIS A 41 -0.82 16.10 8.25
N PRO A 42 -1.27 15.99 6.98
CA PRO A 42 -2.47 15.21 6.64
C PRO A 42 -2.34 13.72 6.99
N GLU A 43 -1.13 13.15 6.97
CA GLU A 43 -0.80 11.77 7.33
C GLU A 43 -1.16 11.39 8.77
N GLU A 44 -1.37 12.38 9.65
CA GLU A 44 -1.72 12.17 11.06
C GLU A 44 -3.24 12.28 11.32
N LYS A 45 -4.03 12.61 10.28
CA LYS A 45 -5.45 13.00 10.43
C LYS A 45 -6.45 11.92 10.03
N PHE A 46 -6.00 10.72 9.70
CA PHE A 46 -6.86 9.57 9.37
C PHE A 46 -6.20 8.25 9.81
N HIS A 47 -7.00 7.20 10.02
CA HIS A 47 -6.47 5.86 10.29
C HIS A 47 -6.00 5.20 8.99
N CYS A 48 -5.00 4.32 9.06
CA CYS A 48 -4.55 3.63 7.86
C CYS A 48 -4.04 2.21 8.09
N ILE A 49 -3.99 1.43 7.01
CA ILE A 49 -3.33 0.14 6.88
C ILE A 49 -2.22 0.30 5.85
N HIS A 50 -1.00 -0.13 6.18
CA HIS A 50 0.17 0.04 5.31
C HIS A 50 0.57 -1.29 4.67
N VAL A 51 0.60 -1.34 3.34
CA VAL A 51 0.79 -2.59 2.59
C VAL A 51 2.08 -2.56 1.77
N ALA A 52 3.06 -3.37 2.17
CA ALA A 52 4.29 -3.65 1.45
C ALA A 52 4.33 -5.08 0.91
N GLY A 53 5.35 -5.38 0.11
CA GLY A 53 5.53 -6.69 -0.52
C GLY A 53 6.21 -6.60 -1.87
N THR A 54 6.61 -7.74 -2.42
CA THR A 54 7.09 -7.80 -3.81
C THR A 54 5.88 -7.87 -4.74
N ASN A 55 5.07 -8.93 -4.64
CA ASN A 55 3.86 -9.11 -5.44
C ASN A 55 2.60 -9.08 -4.59
N GLY A 56 1.45 -8.80 -5.20
CA GLY A 56 0.14 -8.88 -4.54
C GLY A 56 -0.26 -7.67 -3.70
N LYS A 57 0.63 -6.68 -3.48
CA LYS A 57 0.33 -5.43 -2.76
C LYS A 57 -0.95 -4.76 -3.23
N GLY A 58 -1.04 -4.46 -4.53
CA GLY A 58 -2.23 -3.88 -5.13
C GLY A 58 -3.47 -4.76 -4.96
N SER A 59 -3.37 -6.08 -5.15
CA SER A 59 -4.51 -6.99 -4.95
C SER A 59 -5.01 -6.99 -3.51
N VAL A 60 -4.12 -7.15 -2.53
CA VAL A 60 -4.43 -7.09 -1.09
C VAL A 60 -5.03 -5.72 -0.73
N SER A 61 -4.44 -4.64 -1.25
CA SER A 61 -4.92 -3.28 -0.95
C SER A 61 -6.34 -3.03 -1.49
N ASN A 62 -6.63 -3.46 -2.72
CA ASN A 62 -7.96 -3.33 -3.31
C ASN A 62 -8.99 -4.24 -2.60
N MET A 63 -8.61 -5.48 -2.26
CA MET A 63 -9.50 -6.39 -1.51
C MET A 63 -9.84 -5.83 -0.12
N LEU A 64 -8.84 -5.36 0.63
CA LEU A 64 -9.06 -4.76 1.96
C LEU A 64 -9.92 -3.49 1.86
N ALA A 65 -9.63 -2.60 0.90
CA ALA A 65 -10.43 -1.40 0.73
C ALA A 65 -11.89 -1.73 0.36
N SER A 66 -12.12 -2.79 -0.42
CA SER A 66 -13.47 -3.27 -0.73
C SER A 66 -14.17 -3.80 0.52
N VAL A 67 -13.50 -4.60 1.35
CA VAL A 67 -14.08 -5.15 2.58
C VAL A 67 -14.42 -4.03 3.58
N LEU A 68 -13.51 -3.07 3.79
CA LEU A 68 -13.73 -1.94 4.69
C LEU A 68 -14.89 -1.05 4.22
N TYR A 69 -14.99 -0.81 2.91
CA TYR A 69 -16.10 -0.06 2.34
C TYR A 69 -17.44 -0.78 2.54
N GLU A 70 -17.51 -2.08 2.26
CA GLU A 70 -18.72 -2.90 2.48
C GLU A 70 -19.06 -3.04 3.97
N ALA A 71 -18.07 -2.95 4.87
CA ALA A 71 -18.28 -2.89 6.32
C ALA A 71 -18.82 -1.54 6.81
N GLY A 72 -18.95 -0.54 5.92
CA GLY A 72 -19.58 0.76 6.20
C GLY A 72 -18.61 1.91 6.44
N TYR A 73 -17.29 1.72 6.31
CA TYR A 73 -16.31 2.78 6.47
C TYR A 73 -16.15 3.60 5.19
N LYS A 74 -16.04 4.93 5.33
CA LYS A 74 -15.56 5.80 4.24
C LYS A 74 -14.07 5.50 4.03
N THR A 75 -13.77 4.79 2.96
CA THR A 75 -12.48 4.13 2.77
C THR A 75 -11.67 4.80 1.66
N GLY A 76 -10.49 5.31 2.02
CA GLY A 76 -9.46 5.74 1.08
C GLY A 76 -8.60 4.57 0.58
N LEU A 77 -8.12 4.66 -0.65
CA LEU A 77 -7.21 3.70 -1.24
C LEU A 77 -6.13 4.45 -2.03
N TYR A 78 -4.88 4.25 -1.65
CA TYR A 78 -3.72 4.68 -2.41
C TYR A 78 -3.00 3.48 -3.02
N THR A 79 -2.88 3.44 -4.35
CA THR A 79 -2.24 2.33 -5.09
C THR A 79 -1.24 2.81 -6.13
N SER A 80 -0.29 1.95 -6.49
CA SER A 80 0.68 2.26 -7.55
C SER A 80 1.19 1.01 -8.29
N PRO A 81 1.58 1.14 -9.59
CA PRO A 81 1.38 2.30 -10.46
C PRO A 81 -0.08 2.47 -10.91
N HIS A 82 -0.36 3.49 -11.72
CA HIS A 82 -1.62 3.56 -12.49
C HIS A 82 -1.45 2.89 -13.86
N LEU A 83 -2.57 2.52 -14.49
CA LEU A 83 -2.60 1.94 -15.83
C LEU A 83 -2.86 2.99 -16.91
N ILE A 84 -3.86 3.85 -16.73
CA ILE A 84 -4.29 4.83 -17.74
C ILE A 84 -4.26 6.24 -17.17
N ASP A 85 -4.89 6.45 -16.02
CA ASP A 85 -5.08 7.78 -15.41
C ASP A 85 -4.40 7.85 -14.03
N CYS A 86 -3.68 8.93 -13.73
CA CYS A 86 -3.03 9.08 -12.44
C CYS A 86 -3.99 9.09 -11.26
N ARG A 87 -5.26 9.44 -11.47
CA ARG A 87 -6.31 9.41 -10.46
C ARG A 87 -6.67 8.01 -9.99
N GLU A 88 -6.31 6.96 -10.76
CA GLU A 88 -6.43 5.57 -10.32
C GLU A 88 -5.63 5.30 -9.03
N ARG A 89 -4.59 6.11 -8.77
CA ARG A 89 -3.79 6.05 -7.56
C ARG A 89 -4.53 6.53 -6.32
N ILE A 90 -5.58 7.36 -6.45
CA ILE A 90 -6.25 8.04 -5.34
C ILE A 90 -7.74 7.80 -5.45
N ARG A 91 -8.24 6.87 -4.63
CA ARG A 91 -9.66 6.48 -4.64
C ARG A 91 -10.29 6.63 -3.27
N VAL A 92 -11.55 7.03 -3.22
CA VAL A 92 -12.40 7.00 -2.03
C VAL A 92 -13.67 6.24 -2.38
N ASN A 93 -14.01 5.21 -1.59
CA ASN A 93 -15.15 4.32 -1.85
C ASN A 93 -15.15 3.77 -3.28
N GLY A 94 -13.96 3.38 -3.77
CA GLY A 94 -13.76 2.85 -5.11
C GLY A 94 -13.77 3.88 -6.25
N LYS A 95 -14.09 5.16 -5.99
CA LYS A 95 -14.15 6.22 -7.00
C LYS A 95 -12.86 7.02 -7.03
N MET A 96 -12.33 7.29 -8.23
CA MET A 96 -11.18 8.16 -8.42
C MET A 96 -11.49 9.58 -7.95
N CYS A 97 -10.45 10.29 -7.49
CA CYS A 97 -10.58 11.73 -7.23
C CYS A 97 -10.96 12.49 -8.51
N ASP A 98 -11.56 13.67 -8.35
CA ASP A 98 -11.95 14.51 -9.49
C ASP A 98 -10.74 15.17 -10.16
N GLU A 99 -10.80 15.35 -11.48
CA GLU A 99 -9.76 16.09 -12.23
C GLU A 99 -9.55 17.49 -11.67
N LYS A 100 -10.64 18.14 -11.26
CA LYS A 100 -10.59 19.47 -10.64
C LYS A 100 -9.78 19.46 -9.36
N PHE A 101 -9.91 18.42 -8.53
CA PHE A 101 -9.10 18.31 -7.31
C PHE A 101 -7.61 18.24 -7.64
N VAL A 102 -7.23 17.43 -8.64
CA VAL A 102 -5.82 17.32 -9.07
C VAL A 102 -5.30 18.68 -9.56
N VAL A 103 -6.05 19.37 -10.42
CA VAL A 103 -5.67 20.71 -10.92
C VAL A 103 -5.48 21.69 -9.75
N ASP A 104 -6.48 21.79 -8.87
CA ASP A 104 -6.45 22.73 -7.75
C ASP A 104 -5.29 22.42 -6.78
N PHE A 105 -5.01 21.13 -6.52
CA PHE A 105 -3.89 20.71 -5.68
C PHE A 105 -2.55 21.11 -6.29
N ILE A 106 -2.33 20.84 -7.59
CA ILE A 106 -1.08 21.17 -8.26
C ILE A 106 -0.88 22.67 -8.38
N GLU A 107 -1.94 23.44 -8.66
CA GLU A 107 -1.84 24.91 -8.67
C GLU A 107 -1.46 25.47 -7.30
N ARG A 108 -2.07 24.96 -6.22
CA ARG A 108 -1.74 25.35 -4.84
C ARG A 108 -0.31 24.98 -4.47
N MET A 109 0.17 23.81 -4.90
CA MET A 109 1.49 23.30 -4.53
C MET A 109 2.61 23.72 -5.49
N LYS A 110 2.31 24.37 -6.62
CA LYS A 110 3.27 24.62 -7.72
C LYS A 110 4.58 25.27 -7.26
N GLY A 111 4.50 26.37 -6.51
CA GLY A 111 5.70 27.07 -6.01
C GLY A 111 6.54 26.19 -5.07
N HIS A 112 5.89 25.37 -4.25
CA HIS A 112 6.57 24.43 -3.35
C HIS A 112 7.19 23.26 -4.11
N ILE A 113 6.54 22.78 -5.19
CA ILE A 113 7.08 21.73 -6.05
C ILE A 113 8.35 22.22 -6.74
N GLU A 114 8.37 23.44 -7.25
CA GLU A 114 9.54 24.04 -7.91
C GLU A 114 10.74 24.20 -6.96
N ASP A 115 10.48 24.51 -5.68
CA ASP A 115 11.51 24.66 -4.65
C ASP A 115 12.01 23.30 -4.10
N ILE A 116 11.09 22.40 -3.74
CA ILE A 116 11.41 21.10 -3.11
C ILE A 116 11.94 20.09 -4.13
N GLN A 117 11.52 20.21 -5.40
CA GLN A 117 11.81 19.26 -6.47
C GLN A 117 11.51 17.81 -6.05
N PRO A 118 10.26 17.51 -5.65
CA PRO A 118 9.86 16.15 -5.29
C PRO A 118 9.83 15.23 -6.51
N SER A 119 9.90 13.94 -6.28
CA SER A 119 9.55 12.96 -7.31
C SER A 119 8.06 12.98 -7.61
N PHE A 120 7.67 12.42 -8.76
CA PHE A 120 6.26 12.21 -9.07
C PHE A 120 5.56 11.36 -8.00
N PHE A 121 6.25 10.37 -7.44
CA PHE A 121 5.68 9.51 -6.41
C PHE A 121 5.42 10.28 -5.11
N GLU A 122 6.40 11.08 -4.66
CA GLU A 122 6.27 11.92 -3.47
C GLU A 122 5.08 12.89 -3.57
N ILE A 123 4.93 13.57 -4.72
CA ILE A 123 3.80 14.50 -4.88
C ILE A 123 2.45 13.77 -4.92
N THR A 124 2.38 12.57 -5.51
CA THR A 124 1.13 11.80 -5.53
C THR A 124 0.76 11.25 -4.16
N VAL A 125 1.73 10.90 -3.31
CA VAL A 125 1.46 10.51 -1.91
C VAL A 125 0.90 11.71 -1.13
N ALA A 126 1.56 12.87 -1.21
CA ALA A 126 1.09 14.08 -0.55
C ALA A 126 -0.32 14.49 -1.03
N MET A 127 -0.57 14.40 -2.33
CA MET A 127 -1.88 14.66 -2.94
C MET A 127 -2.96 13.68 -2.45
N ALA A 128 -2.61 12.39 -2.29
CA ALA A 128 -3.54 11.40 -1.78
C ALA A 128 -3.94 11.70 -0.33
N PHE A 129 -2.98 12.02 0.53
CA PHE A 129 -3.25 12.31 1.94
C PHE A 129 -4.07 13.59 2.12
N ASP A 130 -3.77 14.65 1.36
CA ASP A 130 -4.60 15.86 1.33
C ASP A 130 -6.04 15.56 0.87
N TYR A 131 -6.20 14.71 -0.16
CA TYR A 131 -7.52 14.29 -0.62
C TYR A 131 -8.30 13.52 0.45
N PHE A 132 -7.64 12.59 1.14
CA PHE A 132 -8.24 11.77 2.18
C PHE A 132 -8.72 12.59 3.37
N VAL A 133 -7.94 13.58 3.80
CA VAL A 133 -8.36 14.53 4.85
C VAL A 133 -9.53 15.37 4.39
N LYS A 134 -9.49 15.89 3.15
CA LYS A 134 -10.59 16.70 2.59
C LYS A 134 -11.89 15.91 2.45
N GLU A 135 -11.77 14.63 2.13
CA GLU A 135 -12.90 13.71 2.07
C GLU A 135 -13.33 13.19 3.45
N GLU A 136 -12.67 13.54 4.55
CA GLU A 136 -13.04 13.08 5.90
C GLU A 136 -13.22 11.54 5.94
N ILE A 137 -12.27 10.81 5.38
CA ILE A 137 -12.32 9.33 5.38
C ILE A 137 -12.13 8.79 6.80
N ASP A 138 -12.67 7.60 7.06
CA ASP A 138 -12.45 6.89 8.32
C ASP A 138 -11.10 6.17 8.32
N ILE A 139 -10.77 5.51 7.20
CA ILE A 139 -9.57 4.68 7.08
C ILE A 139 -9.04 4.64 5.64
N ALA A 140 -7.72 4.65 5.49
CA ALA A 140 -7.03 4.47 4.21
C ALA A 140 -6.28 3.13 4.14
N VAL A 141 -6.34 2.46 2.99
CA VAL A 141 -5.37 1.41 2.65
C VAL A 141 -4.29 2.00 1.75
N VAL A 142 -3.04 2.00 2.23
CA VAL A 142 -1.91 2.68 1.58
C VAL A 142 -0.92 1.64 1.09
N GLU A 143 -0.79 1.51 -0.24
CA GLU A 143 0.22 0.67 -0.87
C GLU A 143 1.58 1.38 -0.94
N VAL A 144 2.63 0.68 -0.50
CA VAL A 144 4.03 1.06 -0.70
C VAL A 144 4.39 1.01 -2.19
N GLY A 145 5.05 2.07 -2.69
CA GLY A 145 5.55 2.10 -4.05
C GLY A 145 6.73 1.15 -4.26
N LEU A 146 7.79 1.32 -3.49
CA LEU A 146 8.99 0.49 -3.58
C LEU A 146 9.67 0.27 -2.22
N GLY A 147 10.04 -0.98 -1.95
CA GLY A 147 10.70 -1.34 -0.69
C GLY A 147 9.74 -1.25 0.49
N GLY A 148 9.90 -0.20 1.30
CA GLY A 148 9.11 0.06 2.51
C GLY A 148 9.78 1.11 3.39
N ARG A 149 10.98 0.82 3.89
CA ARG A 149 11.72 1.65 4.86
C ARG A 149 11.89 3.11 4.46
N LEU A 150 12.24 3.35 3.20
CA LEU A 150 12.48 4.68 2.63
C LEU A 150 11.43 5.07 1.58
N ASP A 151 10.31 4.35 1.54
CA ASP A 151 9.21 4.71 0.66
C ASP A 151 8.50 5.96 1.18
N SER A 152 8.07 6.86 0.29
CA SER A 152 7.41 8.10 0.69
C SER A 152 6.12 7.88 1.49
N THR A 153 5.48 6.71 1.38
CA THR A 153 4.32 6.36 2.20
C THR A 153 4.68 6.04 3.65
N ASN A 154 5.95 5.76 3.98
CA ASN A 154 6.38 5.32 5.31
C ASN A 154 6.45 6.41 6.38
N ILE A 155 5.84 7.56 6.12
CA ILE A 155 5.63 8.64 7.09
C ILE A 155 4.37 8.41 7.95
N ILE A 156 3.51 7.46 7.58
CA ILE A 156 2.26 7.17 8.29
C ILE A 156 2.49 6.32 9.54
N SER A 157 1.54 6.38 10.48
CA SER A 157 1.44 5.49 11.64
C SER A 157 0.18 4.62 11.52
N PRO A 158 0.27 3.42 10.92
CA PRO A 158 -0.90 2.60 10.62
C PRO A 158 -1.44 1.89 11.87
N LEU A 159 -2.69 1.44 11.78
CA LEU A 159 -3.29 0.47 12.71
C LEU A 159 -2.75 -0.95 12.48
N LEU A 160 -2.32 -1.23 11.24
CA LEU A 160 -1.83 -2.53 10.81
C LEU A 160 -0.81 -2.36 9.68
N SER A 161 0.32 -3.04 9.78
CA SER A 161 1.27 -3.20 8.67
C SER A 161 1.10 -4.59 8.03
N ILE A 162 1.19 -4.67 6.71
CA ILE A 162 1.06 -5.92 5.95
C ILE A 162 2.25 -6.07 5.01
N ILE A 163 2.90 -7.23 5.04
CA ILE A 163 3.95 -7.59 4.08
C ILE A 163 3.47 -8.84 3.34
N THR A 164 3.12 -8.72 2.06
CA THR A 164 2.50 -9.81 1.30
C THR A 164 3.44 -10.98 1.08
N ASN A 165 4.48 -10.82 0.25
CA ASN A 165 5.52 -11.81 0.01
C ASN A 165 6.85 -11.14 -0.32
N ILE A 166 7.93 -11.92 -0.26
CA ILE A 166 9.27 -11.53 -0.67
C ILE A 166 9.73 -12.42 -1.81
N SER A 167 10.20 -11.77 -2.87
CA SER A 167 10.91 -12.41 -3.98
C SER A 167 11.98 -11.46 -4.53
N TYR A 168 12.91 -12.00 -5.32
CA TYR A 168 13.93 -11.23 -6.03
C TYR A 168 13.27 -10.24 -6.99
N ASP A 169 13.29 -8.97 -6.62
CA ASP A 169 12.76 -7.87 -7.41
C ASP A 169 13.45 -6.57 -6.98
N HIS A 170 13.65 -5.66 -7.94
CA HIS A 170 14.37 -4.40 -7.74
C HIS A 170 15.71 -4.55 -6.98
N MET A 171 16.45 -5.64 -7.25
CA MET A 171 17.66 -6.01 -6.48
C MET A 171 18.73 -4.92 -6.45
N HIS A 172 18.87 -4.18 -7.55
CA HIS A 172 19.79 -3.05 -7.68
C HIS A 172 19.51 -1.91 -6.67
N MET A 173 18.36 -1.91 -6.00
CA MET A 173 17.94 -0.90 -5.04
C MET A 173 17.69 -1.48 -3.65
N LEU A 174 17.11 -2.68 -3.58
CA LEU A 174 16.64 -3.28 -2.32
C LEU A 174 17.61 -4.31 -1.73
N GLY A 175 18.63 -4.73 -2.50
CA GLY A 175 19.60 -5.75 -2.09
C GLY A 175 19.62 -6.95 -3.02
N ASN A 176 20.68 -7.74 -2.91
CA ASN A 176 20.94 -8.89 -3.79
C ASN A 176 20.50 -10.22 -3.18
N THR A 177 19.93 -10.21 -1.97
CA THR A 177 19.46 -11.41 -1.24
C THR A 177 18.03 -11.21 -0.75
N LEU A 178 17.24 -12.29 -0.56
CA LEU A 178 15.89 -12.14 0.00
C LEU A 178 15.88 -11.52 1.40
N PRO A 179 16.84 -11.81 2.32
CA PRO A 179 16.92 -11.13 3.61
C PRO A 179 17.11 -9.62 3.51
N GLU A 180 17.94 -9.13 2.58
CA GLU A 180 18.12 -7.68 2.35
C GLU A 180 16.82 -7.04 1.83
N ILE A 181 16.15 -7.70 0.87
CA ILE A 181 14.85 -7.24 0.35
C ILE A 181 13.81 -7.24 1.48
N ALA A 182 13.75 -8.31 2.29
CA ALA A 182 12.87 -8.42 3.44
C ALA A 182 13.13 -7.30 4.46
N PHE A 183 14.40 -6.94 4.70
CA PHE A 183 14.77 -5.85 5.61
C PHE A 183 14.21 -4.50 5.14
N GLU A 184 14.31 -4.19 3.85
CA GLU A 184 13.73 -2.97 3.30
C GLU A 184 12.21 -2.94 3.46
N LYS A 185 11.51 -4.06 3.21
CA LYS A 185 10.04 -4.11 3.37
C LYS A 185 9.61 -4.09 4.84
N ALA A 186 10.35 -4.75 5.71
CA ALA A 186 10.13 -4.75 7.17
C ALA A 186 10.28 -3.34 7.78
N GLY A 187 10.79 -2.36 7.03
CA GLY A 187 10.81 -0.95 7.42
C GLY A 187 9.45 -0.31 7.67
N ILE A 188 8.34 -0.93 7.23
CA ILE A 188 6.97 -0.47 7.54
C ILE A 188 6.44 -0.98 8.89
N ILE A 189 7.15 -1.86 9.58
CA ILE A 189 6.77 -2.36 10.91
C ILE A 189 7.00 -1.22 11.92
N LYS A 190 5.94 -0.85 12.66
CA LYS A 190 5.95 0.28 13.61
C LYS A 190 5.78 -0.21 15.05
N GLN A 191 6.12 0.67 16.00
CA GLN A 191 6.19 0.33 17.43
C GLN A 191 4.80 -0.04 17.96
N ASN A 192 4.69 -1.23 18.57
CA ASN A 192 3.45 -1.78 19.14
C ASN A 192 2.30 -1.97 18.14
N ILE A 193 2.55 -1.80 16.83
CA ILE A 193 1.54 -1.97 15.77
C ILE A 193 1.64 -3.40 15.25
N PRO A 194 0.52 -4.15 15.13
CA PRO A 194 0.56 -5.50 14.59
C PRO A 194 1.07 -5.53 13.15
N VAL A 195 1.68 -6.65 12.77
CA VAL A 195 2.12 -6.93 11.41
C VAL A 195 1.59 -8.28 10.93
N VAL A 196 1.00 -8.30 9.74
CA VAL A 196 0.66 -9.52 9.02
C VAL A 196 1.74 -9.82 7.98
N ILE A 197 2.29 -11.03 8.03
CA ILE A 197 3.14 -11.57 6.98
C ILE A 197 2.30 -12.56 6.18
N GLY A 198 2.12 -12.28 4.89
CA GLY A 198 1.31 -13.09 3.98
C GLY A 198 1.96 -14.45 3.72
N GLU A 199 3.14 -14.41 3.08
CA GLU A 199 4.01 -15.54 2.78
C GLU A 199 5.43 -15.22 3.22
N TYR A 200 6.17 -16.24 3.63
CA TYR A 200 7.56 -16.08 4.02
C TYR A 200 8.41 -17.30 3.65
N HIS A 201 9.71 -17.06 3.46
CA HIS A 201 10.71 -18.11 3.35
C HIS A 201 11.45 -18.28 4.68
N SER A 202 12.07 -19.44 4.88
CA SER A 202 12.91 -19.70 6.05
C SER A 202 14.05 -18.69 6.23
N GLU A 203 14.57 -18.12 5.13
CA GLU A 203 15.60 -17.08 5.16
C GLU A 203 15.05 -15.66 5.43
N THR A 204 13.79 -15.39 5.10
CA THR A 204 13.19 -14.05 5.30
C THR A 204 12.49 -13.91 6.65
N PHE A 205 11.97 -15.01 7.21
CA PHE A 205 11.23 -14.99 8.47
C PHE A 205 12.04 -14.45 9.66
N PRO A 206 13.34 -14.80 9.83
CA PRO A 206 14.15 -14.23 10.90
C PRO A 206 14.21 -12.70 10.87
N VAL A 207 14.22 -12.10 9.67
CA VAL A 207 14.25 -10.63 9.49
C VAL A 207 12.95 -10.00 10.01
N PHE A 208 11.80 -10.58 9.66
CA PHE A 208 10.50 -10.11 10.14
C PHE A 208 10.34 -10.29 11.63
N LEU A 209 10.75 -11.44 12.16
CA LEU A 209 10.67 -11.75 13.59
C LEU A 209 11.56 -10.81 14.42
N GLU A 210 12.81 -10.60 14.00
CA GLU A 210 13.73 -9.67 14.66
C GLU A 210 13.17 -8.25 14.64
N LYS A 211 12.69 -7.79 13.48
CA LYS A 211 12.10 -6.46 13.35
C LYS A 211 10.86 -6.32 14.23
N ALA A 212 9.93 -7.26 14.17
CA ALA A 212 8.72 -7.26 14.98
C ALA A 212 9.04 -7.22 16.49
N ASN A 213 9.98 -8.06 16.95
CA ASN A 213 10.45 -8.06 18.35
C ASN A 213 11.06 -6.72 18.76
N SER A 214 11.93 -6.13 17.92
CA SER A 214 12.56 -4.84 18.22
C SER A 214 11.57 -3.68 18.32
N PHE A 215 10.42 -3.78 17.66
CA PHE A 215 9.32 -2.81 17.71
C PHE A 215 8.18 -3.26 18.62
N SER A 216 8.31 -4.38 19.34
CA SER A 216 7.23 -4.98 20.14
C SER A 216 5.91 -5.12 19.36
N ALA A 217 6.00 -5.39 18.06
CA ALA A 217 4.89 -5.55 17.15
C ALA A 217 4.38 -7.00 17.18
N PRO A 218 3.09 -7.26 17.48
CA PRO A 218 2.51 -8.59 17.34
C PRO A 218 2.61 -9.07 15.88
N ILE A 219 3.14 -10.26 15.66
CA ILE A 219 3.32 -10.84 14.32
C ILE A 219 2.28 -11.94 14.06
N TYR A 220 1.60 -11.86 12.92
CA TYR A 220 0.60 -12.84 12.47
C TYR A 220 1.00 -13.40 11.11
N LEU A 221 0.97 -14.73 10.97
CA LEU A 221 1.45 -15.45 9.79
C LEU A 221 0.24 -16.00 9.03
N ALA A 222 -0.16 -15.31 7.96
CA ALA A 222 -1.39 -15.63 7.24
C ALA A 222 -1.34 -17.02 6.58
N GLU A 223 -0.17 -17.43 6.08
CA GLU A 223 0.02 -18.76 5.48
C GLU A 223 -0.23 -19.91 6.46
N GLU A 224 0.00 -19.69 7.76
CA GLU A 224 -0.21 -20.68 8.83
C GLU A 224 -1.59 -20.59 9.48
N ASN A 225 -2.08 -19.38 9.68
CA ASN A 225 -3.30 -19.15 10.45
C ASN A 225 -4.57 -19.26 9.62
N ILE A 226 -4.48 -19.10 8.30
CA ILE A 226 -5.63 -19.16 7.38
C ILE A 226 -5.49 -20.36 6.47
N ASP A 227 -6.47 -21.25 6.50
CA ASP A 227 -6.62 -22.36 5.57
C ASP A 227 -7.75 -22.07 4.58
N LEU A 228 -7.50 -22.32 3.29
CA LEU A 228 -8.48 -22.16 2.23
C LEU A 228 -8.72 -23.51 1.56
N GLU A 229 -9.94 -24.03 1.70
CA GLU A 229 -10.41 -25.18 0.94
C GLU A 229 -11.15 -24.66 -0.30
N ILE A 230 -10.73 -25.11 -1.49
CA ILE A 230 -11.30 -24.64 -2.76
C ILE A 230 -12.50 -25.53 -3.10
N GLU A 231 -13.69 -24.94 -3.08
CA GLU A 231 -14.93 -25.60 -3.48
C GLU A 231 -15.10 -25.54 -5.00
N GLU A 232 -14.88 -24.37 -5.58
CA GLU A 232 -15.04 -24.13 -7.01
C GLU A 232 -13.95 -23.20 -7.53
N HIS A 233 -13.35 -23.59 -8.66
CA HIS A 233 -12.37 -22.77 -9.35
C HIS A 233 -12.58 -22.90 -10.86
N ASP A 234 -13.16 -21.86 -11.46
CA ASP A 234 -13.32 -21.76 -12.89
C ASP A 234 -12.88 -20.38 -13.42
N ALA A 235 -13.13 -20.13 -14.71
CA ALA A 235 -12.74 -18.89 -15.36
C ALA A 235 -13.52 -17.67 -14.86
N GLU A 236 -14.61 -17.83 -14.09
CA GLU A 236 -15.52 -16.77 -13.66
C GLU A 236 -15.54 -16.59 -12.14
N LYS A 237 -15.31 -17.65 -11.35
CA LYS A 237 -15.44 -17.64 -9.89
C LYS A 237 -14.38 -18.48 -9.21
N LEU A 238 -13.93 -17.98 -8.06
CA LEU A 238 -13.19 -18.75 -7.06
C LEU A 238 -14.03 -18.75 -5.79
N ILE A 239 -14.52 -19.91 -5.37
CA ILE A 239 -15.29 -20.10 -4.14
C ILE A 239 -14.46 -20.94 -3.19
N VAL A 240 -14.29 -20.45 -1.96
CA VAL A 240 -13.48 -21.10 -0.93
C VAL A 240 -14.21 -21.18 0.39
N ASN A 241 -13.93 -22.21 1.16
CA ASN A 241 -14.19 -22.26 2.59
C ASN A 241 -12.92 -21.82 3.32
N ALA A 242 -12.99 -20.72 4.07
CA ALA A 242 -11.84 -20.19 4.79
C ALA A 242 -11.95 -20.46 6.29
N SER A 243 -10.91 -21.10 6.83
CA SER A 243 -10.75 -21.34 8.26
C SER A 243 -9.68 -20.44 8.84
N TYR A 244 -9.95 -19.87 10.01
CA TYR A 244 -8.97 -19.15 10.82
C TYR A 244 -8.67 -19.95 12.08
N MET A 245 -7.40 -20.22 12.35
CA MET A 245 -6.96 -21.06 13.47
C MET A 245 -7.71 -22.39 13.56
N GLN A 246 -7.85 -23.08 12.41
CA GLN A 246 -8.56 -24.37 12.26
C GLN A 246 -10.07 -24.33 12.51
N GLN A 247 -10.67 -23.15 12.64
CA GLN A 247 -12.12 -22.98 12.73
C GLN A 247 -12.65 -22.39 11.43
N LEU A 248 -13.68 -23.00 10.85
CA LEU A 248 -14.36 -22.45 9.67
C LEU A 248 -15.05 -21.14 10.05
N VAL A 249 -14.58 -20.03 9.48
CA VAL A 249 -15.12 -18.67 9.74
C VAL A 249 -15.89 -18.15 8.53
N TYR A 250 -15.39 -18.38 7.31
CA TYR A 250 -15.99 -17.88 6.09
C TYR A 250 -16.41 -19.03 5.17
N PRO A 251 -17.64 -19.57 5.32
CA PRO A 251 -18.15 -20.58 4.42
C PRO A 251 -18.53 -19.97 3.07
N ASN A 252 -18.23 -20.66 1.96
CA ASN A 252 -18.60 -20.29 0.59
C ASN A 252 -18.19 -18.86 0.20
N LEU A 253 -17.02 -18.41 0.64
CA LEU A 253 -16.48 -17.10 0.30
C LEU A 253 -16.16 -17.01 -1.20
N GLN A 254 -16.80 -16.09 -1.90
CA GLN A 254 -16.54 -15.82 -3.31
C GLN A 254 -15.47 -14.74 -3.47
N ILE A 255 -14.39 -15.07 -4.20
CA ILE A 255 -13.28 -14.17 -4.47
C ILE A 255 -13.41 -13.65 -5.91
N GLY A 256 -13.48 -12.33 -6.07
CA GLY A 256 -13.69 -11.69 -7.38
C GLY A 256 -12.44 -11.61 -8.28
N LEU A 257 -11.25 -11.92 -7.75
CA LEU A 257 -9.99 -11.91 -8.49
C LEU A 257 -9.55 -13.33 -8.85
N LYS A 258 -9.18 -13.51 -10.12
CA LYS A 258 -8.81 -14.80 -10.71
C LYS A 258 -7.33 -15.11 -10.50
N GLY A 259 -6.99 -16.41 -10.51
CA GLY A 259 -5.62 -16.91 -10.56
C GLY A 259 -5.10 -17.44 -9.22
N ASN A 260 -4.24 -18.46 -9.30
CA ASN A 260 -3.76 -19.21 -8.12
C ASN A 260 -3.06 -18.35 -7.07
N TYR A 261 -2.39 -17.27 -7.49
CA TYR A 261 -1.74 -16.33 -6.56
C TYR A 261 -2.74 -15.53 -5.72
N GLN A 262 -3.99 -15.40 -6.16
CA GLN A 262 -5.02 -14.71 -5.37
C GLN A 262 -5.41 -15.49 -4.13
N ILE A 263 -5.25 -16.81 -4.10
CA ILE A 263 -5.46 -17.63 -2.90
C ILE A 263 -4.55 -17.14 -1.76
N LYS A 264 -3.28 -16.87 -2.06
CA LYS A 264 -2.28 -16.38 -1.11
C LYS A 264 -2.58 -14.95 -0.64
N ASN A 265 -2.96 -14.07 -1.58
CA ASN A 265 -3.42 -12.72 -1.24
C ASN A 265 -4.68 -12.76 -0.36
N THR A 266 -5.63 -13.65 -0.64
CA THR A 266 -6.85 -13.81 0.16
C THR A 266 -6.53 -14.26 1.57
N LYS A 267 -5.61 -15.23 1.77
CA LYS A 267 -5.14 -15.58 3.12
C LYS A 267 -4.66 -14.35 3.89
N THR A 268 -3.84 -13.52 3.23
CA THR A 268 -3.31 -12.28 3.82
C THR A 268 -4.42 -11.29 4.20
N VAL A 269 -5.41 -11.11 3.33
CA VAL A 269 -6.56 -10.23 3.56
C VAL A 269 -7.42 -10.73 4.72
N LEU A 270 -7.74 -12.02 4.74
CA LEU A 270 -8.54 -12.62 5.82
C LEU A 270 -7.83 -12.53 7.17
N GLN A 271 -6.53 -12.82 7.22
CA GLN A 271 -5.75 -12.63 8.44
C GLN A 271 -5.77 -11.17 8.91
N ALA A 272 -5.69 -10.20 8.00
CA ALA A 272 -5.80 -8.79 8.36
C ALA A 272 -7.20 -8.43 8.91
N ILE A 273 -8.26 -9.01 8.35
CA ILE A 273 -9.64 -8.79 8.83
C ILE A 273 -9.83 -9.34 10.24
N GLU A 274 -9.31 -10.54 10.54
CA GLU A 274 -9.46 -11.16 11.87
C GLU A 274 -8.81 -10.39 13.04
N ILE A 275 -7.94 -9.43 12.74
CA ILE A 275 -7.21 -8.65 13.75
C ILE A 275 -7.60 -7.16 13.78
N LEU A 276 -8.46 -6.71 12.86
CA LEU A 276 -9.00 -5.35 12.80
C LEU A 276 -10.33 -5.28 13.56
#